data_AF-A0A3D0M6H0-F1
#
_entry.id   AF-A0A3D0M6H0-F1
#
_cell.length_a   1.000
_cell.length_b   1.000
_cell.length_c   1.000
_cell.angle_alpha   90.00
_cell.angle_beta   90.00
_cell.angle_gamma   90.00
#
_symmetry.space_group_name_H-M   'P 1'
#
loop_
_entity.id
_entity.type
_entity.pdbx_description
1 polymer ?
#
loop_
_entity_poly.entity_id
_entity_poly.type
_entity_poly.pdbx_seq_one_letter_code
_entity_poly.pdbx_strand_id
1 'polypeptide(L)'
;TAKLPRIEVRRTDRVICRNTVESMQAGVYYGFVGQVDGIVARMRHELGCNARVVATGGLAVIIAPATKSIDLVEPMLTLEGLRIIYERNR
;
A
#
# COMPACT_ATOMS: atom_id res chain seq x y z
N THR A 1 -9.48 20.82 -12.59
CA THR A 1 -10.21 19.82 -11.77
C THR A 1 -11.57 20.34 -11.26
N ALA A 2 -12.32 21.12 -12.05
CA ALA A 2 -13.55 21.77 -11.54
C ALA A 2 -14.80 20.85 -11.43
N LYS A 3 -14.76 19.63 -11.98
CA LYS A 3 -15.92 18.72 -12.06
C LYS A 3 -15.64 17.27 -11.61
N LEU A 4 -14.46 16.98 -11.06
CA LEU A 4 -14.18 15.64 -10.58
C LEU A 4 -14.81 15.45 -9.19
N PRO A 5 -15.60 14.38 -8.98
CA PRO A 5 -16.18 14.10 -7.68
C PRO A 5 -15.11 13.64 -6.70
N ARG A 6 -15.37 13.82 -5.40
CA ARG A 6 -14.59 13.11 -4.38
C ARG A 6 -14.87 11.62 -4.51
N ILE A 7 -13.81 10.81 -4.40
CA ILE A 7 -13.90 9.36 -4.46
C ILE A 7 -13.22 8.75 -3.25
N GLU A 8 -13.72 7.61 -2.80
CA GLU A 8 -13.05 6.76 -1.84
C GLU A 8 -12.10 5.79 -2.55
N VAL A 9 -10.97 5.50 -1.90
CA VAL A 9 -10.04 4.46 -2.36
C VAL A 9 -10.65 3.11 -2.00
N ARG A 10 -10.96 2.33 -3.03
CA ARG A 10 -11.45 0.97 -2.89
C ARG A 10 -10.83 0.08 -3.96
N ARG A 11 -10.80 -1.22 -3.69
CA ARG A 11 -10.45 -2.21 -4.70
C ARG A 11 -11.42 -2.12 -5.88
N THR A 12 -10.88 -2.21 -7.08
CA THR A 12 -11.65 -2.24 -8.33
C THR A 12 -11.25 -3.47 -9.14
N ASP A 13 -12.21 -4.16 -9.75
CA ASP A 13 -11.94 -5.41 -10.46
C ASP A 13 -11.37 -5.20 -11.87
N ARG A 14 -11.38 -3.96 -12.38
CA ARG A 14 -10.97 -3.62 -13.73
C ARG A 14 -10.15 -2.34 -13.73
N VAL A 15 -9.11 -2.30 -14.58
CA VAL A 15 -8.25 -1.12 -14.76
C VAL A 15 -8.81 -0.18 -15.85
N ILE A 16 -9.42 -0.75 -16.90
CA ILE A 16 -10.02 0.01 -18.01
C ILE A 16 -11.52 0.18 -17.71
N CYS A 17 -11.90 1.40 -17.34
CA CYS A 17 -13.25 1.75 -16.89
C CYS A 17 -14.02 2.57 -17.94
N ARG A 18 -15.34 2.69 -17.76
CA ARG A 18 -16.24 3.36 -18.72
C ARG A 18 -16.87 4.63 -18.18
N ASN A 19 -16.56 5.03 -16.95
CA ASN A 19 -17.00 6.29 -16.36
C ASN A 19 -15.89 6.92 -15.51
N THR A 20 -16.00 8.23 -15.30
CA THR A 20 -14.97 9.04 -14.63
C THR A 20 -14.67 8.56 -13.21
N VAL A 21 -15.70 8.19 -12.43
CA VAL A 21 -15.54 7.76 -11.04
C VAL A 21 -14.74 6.47 -10.96
N GLU A 22 -15.13 5.46 -11.72
CA GLU A 22 -14.42 4.18 -11.78
C GLU A 22 -13.00 4.36 -12.33
N SER A 23 -12.81 5.15 -13.38
CA SER A 23 -11.48 5.42 -13.94
C SER A 23 -10.55 6.07 -12.91
N MET A 24 -11.05 7.01 -12.10
CA MET A 24 -10.27 7.61 -11.02
C MET A 24 -9.97 6.58 -9.92
N GLN A 25 -10.93 5.76 -9.52
CA GLN A 25 -10.74 4.72 -8.50
C GLN A 25 -9.72 3.68 -8.94
N ALA A 26 -9.82 3.19 -10.17
CA ALA A 26 -8.88 2.25 -10.76
C ALA A 26 -7.48 2.87 -10.88
N GLY A 27 -7.38 4.11 -11.37
CA GLY A 27 -6.10 4.81 -11.52
C GLY A 27 -5.38 4.99 -10.19
N VAL A 28 -6.09 5.41 -9.13
CA VAL A 28 -5.51 5.53 -7.79
C VAL A 28 -5.13 4.17 -7.22
N TYR A 29 -6.04 3.18 -7.26
CA TYR A 29 -5.80 1.86 -6.68
C TYR A 29 -4.61 1.14 -7.34
N TYR A 30 -4.66 0.95 -8.66
CA TYR A 30 -3.59 0.25 -9.39
C TYR A 30 -2.32 1.09 -9.52
N GLY A 31 -2.43 2.41 -9.50
CA GLY A 31 -1.28 3.32 -9.43
C GLY A 31 -0.48 3.10 -8.13
N PHE A 32 -1.16 3.05 -6.98
CA PHE A 32 -0.50 2.75 -5.71
C PHE A 32 0.08 1.33 -5.67
N VAL A 33 -0.66 0.32 -6.11
CA VAL A 33 -0.17 -1.07 -6.18
C VAL A 33 1.11 -1.14 -7.02
N GLY A 34 1.10 -0.59 -8.24
CA GLY A 34 2.27 -0.58 -9.11
C GLY A 34 3.43 0.25 -8.56
N GLN A 35 3.14 1.36 -7.88
CA GLN A 35 4.15 2.17 -7.22
C GLN A 35 4.86 1.38 -6.11
N VAL A 36 4.12 0.67 -5.26
CA VAL A 36 4.71 -0.14 -4.18
C VAL A 36 5.57 -1.25 -4.76
N ASP A 37 5.05 -2.06 -5.69
CA ASP A 37 5.80 -3.15 -6.32
C ASP A 37 7.07 -2.62 -7.01
N GLY A 38 6.96 -1.49 -7.74
CA GLY A 38 8.07 -0.88 -8.45
C GLY A 38 9.17 -0.34 -7.53
N ILE A 39 8.80 0.32 -6.43
CA ILE A 39 9.76 0.84 -5.44
C ILE A 39 10.46 -0.32 -4.73
N VAL A 40 9.70 -1.32 -4.26
CA VAL A 40 10.27 -2.47 -3.56
C VAL A 40 11.23 -3.25 -4.47
N ALA A 41 10.88 -3.46 -5.74
CA ALA A 41 11.75 -4.13 -6.68
C ALA A 41 13.09 -3.39 -6.86
N ARG A 42 13.06 -2.05 -6.94
CA ARG A 42 14.28 -1.23 -7.03
C ARG A 42 15.12 -1.32 -5.75
N MET A 43 14.49 -1.25 -4.57
CA MET A 43 15.18 -1.41 -3.29
C MET A 43 15.84 -2.78 -3.15
N ARG A 44 15.15 -3.87 -3.51
CA ARG A 44 15.70 -5.23 -3.48
C ARG A 44 16.88 -5.40 -4.45
N HIS A 45 16.79 -4.77 -5.62
CA HIS A 45 17.90 -4.77 -6.58
C HIS A 45 19.14 -4.05 -6.02
N GLU A 46 18.97 -2.87 -5.42
CA GLU A 46 20.05 -2.10 -4.81
C GLU A 46 20.68 -2.81 -3.60
N LEU A 47 19.85 -3.43 -2.75
CA LEU A 47 20.30 -4.18 -1.58
C LEU A 47 20.97 -5.53 -1.93
N GLY A 48 20.74 -6.06 -3.13
CA GLY A 48 21.24 -7.37 -3.54
C GLY A 48 20.61 -8.55 -2.78
N CYS A 49 19.48 -8.35 -2.11
CA CYS A 49 18.80 -9.40 -1.34
C CYS A 49 17.27 -9.29 -1.43
N ASN A 50 16.59 -10.40 -1.13
CA ASN A 50 15.14 -10.42 -1.03
C ASN A 50 14.69 -9.93 0.36
N ALA A 51 14.73 -8.61 0.57
CA ALA A 51 14.28 -8.01 1.82
C ALA A 51 12.79 -8.29 2.08
N ARG A 52 12.46 -8.63 3.33
CA ARG A 52 11.08 -8.82 3.80
C ARG A 52 10.35 -7.48 3.82
N VAL A 53 9.12 -7.48 3.32
CA VAL A 53 8.29 -6.28 3.17
C VAL A 53 7.09 -6.39 4.10
N VAL A 54 7.03 -5.49 5.06
CA VAL A 54 5.92 -5.38 6.02
C VAL A 54 5.15 -4.10 5.74
N ALA A 55 3.84 -4.22 5.53
CA ALA A 55 2.94 -3.10 5.34
C ALA A 55 2.20 -2.78 6.64
N THR A 56 1.98 -1.50 6.93
CA THR A 56 1.20 -1.02 8.08
C THR A 56 0.35 0.19 7.69
N GLY A 57 -0.53 0.64 8.58
CA GLY A 57 -1.45 1.74 8.35
C GLY A 57 -2.78 1.34 7.70
N GLY A 58 -3.78 2.22 7.78
CA GLY A 58 -5.18 1.89 7.46
C GLY A 58 -5.45 1.47 6.02
N LEU A 59 -4.66 1.96 5.05
CA LEU A 59 -4.83 1.61 3.63
C LEU A 59 -4.11 0.31 3.25
N ALA A 60 -3.23 -0.22 4.11
CA ALA A 60 -2.47 -1.43 3.81
C ALA A 60 -3.39 -2.62 3.51
N VAL A 61 -4.48 -2.77 4.26
CA VAL A 61 -5.45 -3.87 4.08
C VAL A 61 -6.17 -3.82 2.72
N ILE A 62 -6.28 -2.62 2.11
CA ILE A 62 -6.96 -2.42 0.83
C ILE A 62 -6.03 -2.78 -0.34
N ILE A 63 -4.76 -2.38 -0.26
CA ILE A 63 -3.80 -2.55 -1.36
C ILE A 63 -3.06 -3.89 -1.31
N ALA A 64 -2.79 -4.41 -0.11
CA ALA A 64 -1.98 -5.62 0.06
C ALA A 64 -2.48 -6.84 -0.74
N PRO A 65 -3.81 -7.09 -0.89
CA PRO A 65 -4.29 -8.20 -1.72
C PRO A 65 -3.91 -8.11 -3.21
N ALA A 66 -3.59 -6.91 -3.71
CA ALA A 66 -3.21 -6.68 -5.10
C ALA A 66 -1.71 -6.40 -5.30
N THR A 67 -0.98 -6.12 -4.22
CA THR A 67 0.47 -5.85 -4.23
C THR A 67 1.24 -7.15 -4.07
N LYS A 68 2.11 -7.47 -5.03
CA LYS A 68 2.87 -8.74 -5.04
C LYS A 68 4.03 -8.72 -4.05
N SER A 69 4.56 -7.54 -3.76
CA SER A 69 5.79 -7.40 -3.01
C SER A 69 5.60 -7.45 -1.49
N ILE A 70 4.38 -7.34 -0.97
CA ILE A 70 4.08 -7.30 0.47
C ILE A 70 4.00 -8.73 1.03
N ASP A 71 4.80 -9.02 2.05
CA ASP A 71 4.86 -10.35 2.68
C ASP A 71 3.94 -10.45 3.91
N LEU A 72 3.72 -9.32 4.62
CA LEU A 72 2.93 -9.27 5.84
C LEU A 72 2.25 -7.90 5.98
N VAL A 73 1.02 -7.89 6.50
CA VAL A 73 0.36 -6.68 7.00
C VAL A 73 0.38 -6.70 8.53
N GLU A 74 0.97 -5.69 9.15
CA GLU A 74 1.05 -5.53 10.61
C GLU A 74 0.38 -4.20 11.03
N PRO A 75 -0.91 -4.22 11.43
CA PRO A 75 -1.65 -3.00 11.77
C PRO A 75 -1.12 -2.26 13.00
N MET A 76 -0.48 -2.96 13.93
CA MET A 76 -0.08 -2.41 15.23
C MET A 76 1.40 -2.06 15.29
N LEU A 77 2.10 -2.02 14.15
CA LEU A 77 3.57 -1.89 14.09
C LEU A 77 4.11 -0.71 14.91
N THR A 78 3.43 0.45 14.86
CA THR A 78 3.81 1.63 15.64
C THR A 78 3.62 1.42 17.15
N LEU A 79 2.50 0.82 17.56
CA LEU A 79 2.21 0.56 18.98
C LEU A 79 3.16 -0.48 19.56
N GLU A 80 3.51 -1.49 18.78
CA GLU A 80 4.51 -2.48 19.14
C GLU A 80 5.89 -1.83 19.36
N GLY A 81 6.27 -0.90 18.48
CA GLY A 81 7.48 -0.10 18.66
C GLY A 81 7.47 0.71 19.96
N LEU A 82 6.34 1.36 20.30
CA LEU A 82 6.19 2.10 21.55
C LEU A 82 6.28 1.19 22.79
N ARG A 83 5.67 -0.01 22.73
CA ARG A 83 5.76 -1.01 23.79
C ARG A 83 7.21 -1.44 24.04
N ILE A 84 7.96 -1.73 22.97
CA ILE A 84 9.38 -2.12 23.06
C ILE A 84 10.23 -0.99 23.66
N ILE A 85 10.00 0.27 23.25
CA ILE A 85 10.71 1.43 23.80
C ILE A 85 10.44 1.56 25.30
N TYR A 86 9.18 1.43 25.72
CA TYR A 86 8.81 1.46 27.14
C TYR A 86 9.54 0.38 27.94
N GLU A 87 9.52 -0.87 27.48
CA GLU A 87 10.17 -2.00 28.17
C GLU A 87 11.68 -1.85 28.32
N ARG A 88 12.34 -1.20 27.36
CA ARG A 88 13.79 -0.95 27.41
C ARG A 88 14.20 0.14 28.41
N ASN A 89 13.27 1.00 28.83
CA ASN A 89 13.53 2.14 29.72
C ASN A 89 12.90 1.95 31.11
N ARG A 90 12.53 0.72 31.46
CA ARG A 90 12.07 0.37 32.81
C ARG A 90 13.24 0.09 33.75
#